data_AF-A0AAV4E2K9-F1
#
_entry.id   AF-A0AAV4E2K9-F1
#
_cell.length_a   1.000
_cell.length_b   1.000
_cell.length_c   1.000
_cell.angle_alpha   90.00
_cell.angle_beta   90.00
_cell.angle_gamma   90.00
#
_symmetry.space_group_name_H-M   'P 1'
#
loop_
_entity.id
_entity.type
_entity.pdbx_description
1 polymer ?
#
loop_
_entity_poly.entity_id
_entity_poly.type
_entity_poly.pdbx_seq_one_letter_code
_entity_poly.pdbx_strand_id
1 'polypeptide(L)'
;MIFTSPPYYNAKTEYSEFLTYDKYLAFIKEIVEEATRVLIPGKFFVMDSSPVLIPRIDRNHSSTRLAVPYDIHKIFMDLGYEFIDDIYWVKPEGCWLVSWKRQKVCS
;
A
#
# COMPACT_ATOMS: atom_id res chain seq x y z
N MET A 1 10.57 -16.20 -6.51
CA MET A 1 10.59 -14.77 -6.16
C MET A 1 9.24 -14.21 -6.58
N ILE A 2 8.64 -13.38 -5.74
CA ILE A 2 7.38 -12.71 -6.02
C ILE A 2 7.65 -11.20 -6.02
N PHE A 3 7.17 -10.51 -7.04
CA PHE A 3 7.27 -9.06 -7.17
C PHE A 3 5.91 -8.55 -7.64
N THR A 4 5.26 -7.71 -6.84
CA THR A 4 3.91 -7.24 -7.13
C THR A 4 3.63 -5.89 -6.47
N SER A 5 2.53 -5.26 -6.86
CA SER A 5 1.91 -4.14 -6.15
C SER A 5 0.51 -4.57 -5.69
N PRO A 6 0.08 -4.26 -4.46
CA PRO A 6 -1.27 -4.56 -4.01
C PRO A 6 -2.29 -3.72 -4.78
N PRO A 7 -3.56 -4.15 -4.87
CA PRO A 7 -4.62 -3.27 -5.36
C PRO A 7 -4.67 -2.00 -4.52
N TYR A 8 -4.87 -0.85 -5.16
CA TYR A 8 -4.92 0.43 -4.44
C TYR A 8 -6.18 0.54 -3.60
N TYR A 9 -6.02 0.72 -2.28
CA TYR A 9 -7.14 1.03 -1.41
C TYR A 9 -7.86 2.31 -1.89
N ASN A 10 -9.11 2.15 -2.32
CA ASN A 10 -10.03 3.22 -2.75
C ASN A 10 -9.50 4.10 -3.91
N ALA A 11 -8.82 3.50 -4.91
CA ALA A 11 -8.32 4.22 -6.08
C ALA A 11 -9.39 4.94 -6.92
N LYS A 12 -10.67 4.58 -6.80
CA LYS A 12 -11.78 5.24 -7.49
C LYS A 12 -12.78 5.77 -6.48
N THR A 13 -13.04 7.08 -6.53
CA THR A 13 -14.02 7.76 -5.66
C THR A 13 -15.45 7.30 -5.87
N GLU A 14 -15.76 6.73 -7.04
CA GLU A 14 -17.12 6.33 -7.42
C GLU A 14 -17.48 4.90 -6.99
N TYR A 15 -16.47 4.05 -6.72
CA TYR A 15 -16.65 2.66 -6.26
C TYR A 15 -15.48 2.26 -5.36
N SER A 16 -15.76 2.14 -4.06
CA SER A 16 -14.83 1.58 -3.09
C SER A 16 -14.79 0.06 -3.27
N GLU A 17 -13.70 -0.50 -3.80
CA GLU A 17 -13.52 -1.96 -3.92
C GLU A 17 -13.55 -2.64 -2.54
N PHE A 18 -13.14 -1.93 -1.50
CA PHE A 18 -13.10 -2.40 -0.12
C PHE A 18 -14.02 -1.55 0.76
N LEU A 19 -14.85 -2.20 1.57
CA LEU A 19 -15.78 -1.50 2.48
C LEU A 19 -15.05 -0.77 3.62
N THR A 20 -14.00 -1.39 4.15
CA THR A 20 -13.18 -0.83 5.23
C THR A 20 -11.70 -1.11 4.98
N TYR A 21 -10.84 -0.34 5.65
CA TYR A 21 -9.40 -0.56 5.57
C TYR A 21 -9.00 -1.93 6.15
N ASP A 22 -9.65 -2.39 7.22
CA ASP A 22 -9.41 -3.72 7.78
C ASP A 22 -9.74 -4.85 6.79
N LYS A 23 -10.80 -4.69 5.98
CA LYS A 23 -11.13 -5.64 4.92
C LYS A 23 -10.08 -5.67 3.81
N TYR A 24 -9.51 -4.52 3.50
CA TYR A 24 -8.37 -4.44 2.60
C TYR A 24 -7.14 -5.17 3.18
N LEU A 25 -6.79 -4.93 4.44
CA LEU A 25 -5.65 -5.62 5.09
C LEU A 25 -5.87 -7.13 5.18
N ALA A 26 -7.10 -7.58 5.48
CA ALA A 26 -7.46 -8.99 5.48
C ALA A 26 -7.27 -9.63 4.09
N PHE A 27 -7.72 -8.95 3.04
CA PHE A 27 -7.51 -9.40 1.66
C PHE A 27 -6.02 -9.48 1.31
N ILE A 28 -5.20 -8.48 1.68
CA ILE A 28 -3.75 -8.54 1.45
C ILE A 28 -3.13 -9.73 2.19
N LYS A 29 -3.54 -9.98 3.43
CA LYS A 29 -3.06 -11.12 4.20
C LYS A 29 -3.37 -12.45 3.50
N GLU A 30 -4.59 -12.65 3.02
CA GLU A 30 -4.97 -13.86 2.26
C GLU A 30 -4.08 -14.06 1.02
N ILE A 31 -3.81 -12.98 0.27
CA ILE A 31 -2.91 -13.03 -0.89
C ILE A 31 -1.48 -13.40 -0.48
N VAL A 32 -0.96 -12.81 0.59
CA VAL A 32 0.40 -13.12 1.08
C VAL A 32 0.46 -14.56 1.57
N GLU A 33 -0.55 -15.09 2.26
CA GLU A 33 -0.63 -16.49 2.69
C GLU A 33 -0.58 -17.46 1.50
N GLU A 34 -1.41 -17.23 0.47
CA GLU A 34 -1.43 -18.09 -0.72
C GLU A 34 -0.14 -18.01 -1.53
N ALA A 35 0.44 -16.81 -1.63
CA ALA A 35 1.74 -16.59 -2.26
C ALA A 35 2.88 -17.29 -1.49
N THR A 36 2.83 -17.25 -0.16
CA THR A 36 3.79 -17.94 0.72
C THR A 36 3.74 -19.45 0.51
N ARG A 37 2.53 -20.02 0.37
CA ARG A 37 2.33 -21.47 0.16
C ARG A 37 3.07 -22.01 -1.06
N VAL A 38 3.24 -21.20 -2.11
CA VAL A 38 3.91 -21.59 -3.36
C VAL A 38 5.33 -21.05 -3.49
N LEU A 39 5.78 -20.20 -2.56
CA LEU A 39 7.12 -19.62 -2.57
C LEU A 39 8.13 -20.62 -2.00
N ILE A 40 9.18 -20.91 -2.78
CA ILE A 40 10.29 -21.74 -2.32
C ILE A 40 10.99 -21.04 -1.13
N PRO A 41 11.29 -21.75 -0.02
CA PRO A 41 12.00 -21.18 1.12
C PRO A 41 13.30 -20.47 0.72
N GLY A 42 13.58 -19.34 1.38
CA GLY A 42 14.75 -18.50 1.10
C GLY A 42 14.66 -17.63 -0.16
N LYS A 43 13.48 -17.55 -0.81
CA LYS A 43 13.23 -16.60 -1.90
C LYS A 43 12.57 -15.32 -1.38
N PHE A 44 12.84 -14.22 -2.09
CA PHE A 44 12.27 -12.92 -1.75
C PHE A 44 10.80 -12.79 -2.19
N PHE A 45 10.06 -12.08 -1.36
CA PHE A 45 8.77 -11.48 -1.67
C PHE A 45 8.96 -9.96 -1.60
N VAL A 46 8.75 -9.29 -2.73
CA VAL A 46 8.84 -7.84 -2.84
C VAL A 46 7.45 -7.30 -3.17
N MET A 47 6.97 -6.35 -2.37
CA MET A 47 5.68 -5.70 -2.57
C MET A 47 5.86 -4.19 -2.63
N ASP A 48 5.58 -3.60 -3.79
CA ASP A 48 5.58 -2.15 -4.00
C ASP A 48 4.28 -1.56 -3.47
N SER A 49 4.35 -0.68 -2.47
CA SER A 49 3.18 -0.04 -1.90
C SER A 49 3.49 1.40 -1.47
N SER A 50 2.48 2.26 -1.48
CA SER A 50 2.61 3.66 -1.11
C SER A 50 1.55 4.07 -0.08
N PRO A 51 1.83 5.05 0.81
CA PRO A 51 0.81 5.61 1.69
C PRO A 51 -0.37 6.18 0.92
N VAL A 52 -1.58 6.01 1.45
CA VAL A 52 -2.82 6.51 0.84
C VAL A 52 -3.31 7.73 1.61
N LEU A 53 -3.60 8.84 0.89
CA LEU A 53 -4.26 10.00 1.49
C LEU A 53 -5.77 9.88 1.29
N ILE A 54 -6.50 9.82 2.39
CA ILE A 54 -7.95 9.95 2.40
C ILE A 54 -8.28 11.45 2.44
N PRO A 55 -8.96 11.99 1.42
CA PRO A 55 -9.37 13.39 1.43
C PRO A 55 -10.38 13.64 2.55
N ARG A 56 -10.32 14.84 3.12
CA ARG A 56 -11.31 15.29 4.12
C ARG A 56 -12.71 15.33 3.50
N ILE A 57 -13.71 15.01 4.31
CA ILE A 57 -15.13 15.06 3.91
C ILE A 57 -15.61 16.51 3.83
N ASP A 58 -15.19 17.36 4.78
CA ASP A 58 -15.55 18.78 4.84
C ASP A 58 -14.38 19.67 5.29
N ARG A 59 -14.61 20.99 5.43
CA ARG A 59 -13.58 21.97 5.82
C ARG A 59 -13.15 21.89 7.27
N ASN A 60 -13.92 21.23 8.14
CA ASN A 60 -13.66 21.11 9.57
C ASN A 60 -12.87 19.83 9.90
N HIS A 61 -12.75 18.90 8.95
CA HIS A 61 -11.97 17.67 9.11
C HIS A 61 -10.58 17.78 8.45
N SER A 62 -9.60 17.11 9.06
CA SER A 62 -8.27 16.91 8.47
C SER A 62 -8.28 15.71 7.51
N SER A 63 -7.42 15.75 6.50
CA SER A 63 -7.12 14.56 5.69
C SER A 63 -6.37 13.52 6.52
N THR A 64 -6.69 12.25 6.31
CA THR A 64 -6.02 11.14 7.01
C THR A 64 -5.03 10.45 6.07
N ARG A 65 -3.84 10.10 6.56
CA ARG A 65 -2.87 9.28 5.83
C ARG A 65 -2.90 7.86 6.39
N LEU A 66 -3.18 6.89 5.54
CA LEU A 66 -3.02 5.48 5.84
C LEU A 66 -1.58 5.06 5.56
N ALA A 67 -0.92 4.51 6.58
CA ALA A 67 0.44 4.01 6.48
C ALA A 67 0.47 2.59 5.89
N VAL A 68 -0.10 2.42 4.69
CA VAL A 68 -0.26 1.11 4.02
C VAL A 68 1.01 0.26 4.02
N PRO A 69 2.20 0.79 3.68
CA PRO A 69 3.41 -0.03 3.70
C PRO A 69 3.75 -0.58 5.10
N TYR A 70 3.46 0.17 6.16
CA TYR A 70 3.72 -0.24 7.54
C TYR A 70 2.76 -1.34 8.00
N ASP A 71 1.49 -1.22 7.65
CA ASP A 71 0.48 -2.25 7.97
C ASP A 71 0.73 -3.54 7.20
N ILE A 72 1.13 -3.44 5.93
CA ILE A 72 1.55 -4.59 5.12
C ILE A 72 2.81 -5.22 5.69
N HIS A 73 3.80 -4.42 6.09
CA HIS A 73 5.01 -4.92 6.75
C HIS A 73 4.66 -5.75 7.99
N LYS A 74 3.72 -5.29 8.81
CA LYS A 74 3.23 -6.06 9.96
C LYS A 74 2.65 -7.42 9.55
N ILE A 75 1.87 -7.48 8.47
CA ILE A 75 1.34 -8.76 7.93
C ILE A 75 2.48 -9.72 7.57
N PHE A 76 3.53 -9.24 6.90
CA PHE A 76 4.69 -10.07 6.58
C PHE A 76 5.40 -10.58 7.83
N MET A 77 5.61 -9.71 8.83
CA MET A 77 6.23 -10.11 10.10
C MET A 77 5.39 -11.15 10.86
N ASP A 78 4.07 -10.98 10.89
CA ASP A 78 3.13 -11.92 11.52
C ASP A 78 3.13 -13.30 10.82
N LEU A 79 3.50 -13.36 9.54
CA LEU A 79 3.64 -14.60 8.75
C LEU A 79 5.07 -15.20 8.79
N GLY A 80 5.97 -14.62 9.58
CA GLY A 80 7.32 -15.14 9.81
C GLY A 80 8.33 -14.78 8.72
N TYR A 81 8.05 -13.76 7.89
CA TYR A 81 9.05 -13.22 6.98
C TYR A 81 10.11 -12.41 7.75
N GLU A 82 11.33 -12.42 7.21
CA GLU A 82 12.40 -11.52 7.64
C GLU A 82 12.39 -10.28 6.75
N PHE A 83 12.35 -9.10 7.38
CA PHE A 83 12.48 -7.84 6.68
C PHE A 83 13.93 -7.63 6.23
N ILE A 84 14.10 -7.29 4.95
CA ILE A 84 15.42 -7.10 4.35
C ILE A 84 15.75 -5.61 4.24
N ASP A 85 14.95 -4.86 3.49
CA ASP A 85 15.18 -3.44 3.27
C ASP A 85 13.93 -2.74 2.71
N ASP A 86 13.86 -1.42 2.87
CA ASP A 86 12.86 -0.56 2.24
C ASP A 86 13.46 0.18 1.04
N ILE A 87 13.04 -0.20 -0.17
CA ILE A 87 13.53 0.44 -1.39
C ILE A 87 12.67 1.67 -1.69
N TYR A 88 13.25 2.86 -1.52
CA TYR A 88 12.58 4.10 -1.87
C TYR A 88 12.63 4.38 -3.37
N TRP A 89 11.49 4.28 -4.05
CA TRP A 89 11.39 4.62 -5.47
C TRP A 89 11.15 6.13 -5.67
N VAL A 90 12.23 6.84 -6.05
CA VAL A 90 12.16 8.26 -6.44
C VAL A 90 11.67 8.35 -7.89
N LYS A 91 10.48 8.93 -8.09
CA LYS A 91 10.01 9.25 -9.45
C LYS A 91 10.80 10.44 -10.02
N PRO A 92 11.21 10.38 -11.30
CA PRO A 92 11.86 11.51 -11.95
C PRO A 92 10.91 12.72 -12.05
N GLU A 93 11.49 13.92 -12.06
CA GLU A 93 10.73 15.17 -12.16
C GLU A 93 9.84 15.17 -13.41
N GLY A 94 8.60 15.65 -13.26
CA GLY A 94 7.62 15.75 -14.36
C GLY A 94 6.69 14.54 -14.53
N CYS A 95 6.98 13.39 -13.91
CA CYS A 95 6.11 12.20 -13.95
C CYS A 95 4.87 12.29 -13.02
N TRP A 96 4.66 13.47 -12.41
CA TRP A 96 3.60 13.76 -11.44
C TRP A 96 2.19 13.78 -12.03
N LEU A 97 2.05 14.05 -13.34
CA LEU A 97 0.76 14.30 -13.98
C LEU A 97 -0.14 13.06 -14.06
N VAL A 98 0.44 11.86 -14.05
CA VAL A 98 -0.31 10.60 -14.14
C VAL A 98 -0.66 10.05 -12.75
N SER A 99 0.06 10.48 -11.71
CA SER A 99 0.02 9.81 -10.41
C SER A 99 -0.82 10.53 -9.36
N TRP A 100 -0.92 11.88 -9.35
CA TRP A 100 -1.57 12.58 -8.23
C TRP A 100 -1.98 14.03 -8.57
N LYS A 101 -3.29 14.34 -8.50
CA LYS A 101 -3.77 15.74 -8.49
C LYS A 101 -3.42 16.37 -7.13
N ARG A 102 -2.43 17.28 -7.14
CA ARG A 102 -2.09 18.29 -6.10
C ARG A 102 -1.78 17.76 -4.69
N GLN A 103 -0.50 17.54 -4.40
CA GLN A 103 0.08 17.96 -3.12
C GLN A 103 0.77 19.31 -3.32
N LYS A 104 0.13 20.41 -2.93
CA LYS A 104 0.86 21.62 -2.55
C LYS A 104 1.18 21.44 -1.07
N VAL A 105 2.44 21.16 -0.77
CA VAL A 105 2.99 21.47 0.55
C VAL A 105 3.19 22.98 0.53
N CYS A 106 2.34 23.71 1.26
CA CYS A 106 2.63 25.11 1.56
C CYS A 106 3.82 25.12 2.52
N SER A 107 4.92 25.71 2.06
CA SER A 107 5.98 26.30 2.89
C SER A 107 5.43 27.38 3.81
#